data_AF-A0A812RIP6-F1
#
_entry.id   AF-A0A812RIP6-F1
#
_cell.length_a   1.000
_cell.length_b   1.000
_cell.length_c   1.000
_cell.angle_alpha   90.00
_cell.angle_beta   90.00
_cell.angle_gamma   90.00
#
_symmetry.space_group_name_H-M   'P 1'
#
loop_
_entity.id
_entity.type
_entity.pdbx_description
1 polymer ?
#
loop_
_entity_poly.entity_id
_entity_poly.type
_entity_poly.pdbx_seq_one_letter_code
_entity_poly.pdbx_strand_id
1 'polypeptide(L)'
;MALRRALQFQPEDLPTPDRPHRRTAEVVKQVEVHIPKYSLQHFPRTLPAHATRTKDLFRLWVRRLDPEDVAYCQDLVRESTLLDGQYGSICRGMDIAATVMKQFWDWARFHWELDSPAFTHKFACEKEPAKRQFLLTTDRKIERMFCNATDLEYDKEIWDSKTNTFVRMPRCTVMTAGFPCQDCSVLNPSSSTSANRSCVADGTLRTGSVLQGIVHYLQSTGLVGPNFCLFENVAGLKTKTRNADGSTGPSNLDHVGHLISTQTDRLLHVWELDPRMFGVPQSRKRLWMTAIPRRIFEGLLPEHEVQKMLNSIMDTLLGLKEISVSEYLVNSRCVHMAKFTTEYNKKLQQLQTRRARRRRAERQDSQVEESQDTQSQPQDRLVGEFRRQSFASSRATSFSHLSTCSSGTRTLKREKIVTKDGLKKFRRAARTRPYLKCMTARKRRTLFKLGVRNFPSETLQVVDISQDKFAHLTNHSPCVTPKGERYLTSECRCMLPLESLRLQGAWFTEDDTRLENFPQSLLADLAGNAFEASCFAATFWATMVCYGRLRALNESSRAGRGPRRALEVPALRRYNTPEFDSQVLLDFDDSEDEETHA
;
A
#
# COMPACT_ATOMS: atom_id res chain seq x y z
N MET A 1 22.87 0.37 43.43
CA MET A 1 22.66 -1.07 43.66
C MET A 1 21.50 -1.68 42.83
N ALA A 2 21.13 -1.11 41.68
CA ALA A 2 20.12 -1.68 40.76
C ALA A 2 20.67 -1.93 39.35
N LEU A 3 21.99 -2.11 39.20
CA LEU A 3 22.68 -2.25 37.91
C LEU A 3 23.72 -3.38 37.90
N ARG A 4 23.54 -4.40 38.75
CA ARG A 4 24.47 -5.53 38.89
C ARG A 4 23.82 -6.93 38.83
N ARG A 5 22.57 -7.05 38.34
CA ARG A 5 21.86 -8.35 38.19
C ARG A 5 21.51 -8.73 36.74
N ALA A 6 22.15 -8.13 35.74
CA ALA A 6 21.87 -8.40 34.32
C ALA A 6 22.97 -9.21 33.59
N LEU A 7 23.90 -9.85 34.31
CA LEU A 7 25.07 -10.53 33.71
C LEU A 7 25.27 -11.97 34.20
N GLN A 8 24.19 -12.73 34.42
CA GLN A 8 24.26 -14.16 34.70
C GLN A 8 23.16 -14.94 33.98
N PHE A 9 23.06 -14.77 32.66
CA PHE A 9 22.47 -15.80 31.80
C PHE A 9 23.61 -16.46 31.03
N GLN A 10 23.99 -17.66 31.47
CA GLN A 10 24.86 -18.54 30.69
C GLN A 10 24.08 -18.96 29.44
N PRO A 11 24.67 -18.95 28.23
CA PRO A 11 24.02 -19.40 27.00
C PRO A 11 23.56 -20.88 27.01
N GLU A 12 23.91 -21.62 28.06
CA GLU A 12 23.75 -23.08 28.18
C GLU A 12 22.40 -23.49 28.80
N ASP A 13 21.64 -22.54 29.36
CA ASP A 13 20.33 -22.80 30.02
C ASP A 13 19.11 -22.47 29.14
N LEU A 14 19.32 -22.13 27.86
CA LEU A 14 18.20 -22.07 26.93
C LEU A 14 17.76 -23.50 26.61
N PRO A 15 16.48 -23.87 26.79
CA PRO A 15 16.01 -25.18 26.35
C PRO A 15 16.38 -25.32 24.88
N THR A 16 17.24 -26.29 24.57
CA THR A 16 17.52 -26.70 23.20
C THR A 16 16.16 -26.98 22.57
N PRO A 17 15.77 -26.28 21.49
CA PRO A 17 14.52 -26.57 20.81
C PRO A 17 14.55 -28.05 20.46
N ASP A 18 13.55 -28.79 20.94
CA ASP A 18 13.41 -30.22 20.69
C ASP A 18 13.75 -30.49 19.23
N ARG A 19 14.68 -31.44 19.02
CA ARG A 19 15.09 -31.86 17.68
C ARG A 19 13.81 -32.06 16.87
N PRO A 20 13.63 -31.35 15.74
CA PRO A 20 12.40 -31.44 14.97
C PRO A 20 12.17 -32.91 14.66
N HIS A 21 11.08 -33.46 15.19
CA HIS A 21 10.63 -34.78 14.80
C HIS A 21 10.69 -34.85 13.28
N ARG A 22 11.31 -35.92 12.78
CA ARG A 22 11.50 -36.24 11.37
C ARG A 22 10.14 -36.50 10.73
N ARG A 23 9.26 -35.49 10.72
CA ARG A 23 8.03 -35.46 9.95
C ARG A 23 8.48 -35.60 8.51
N THR A 24 8.02 -36.66 7.86
CA THR A 24 8.05 -36.80 6.41
C THR A 24 7.73 -35.44 5.81
N ALA A 25 8.66 -34.87 5.05
CA ALA A 25 8.49 -33.54 4.47
C ALA A 25 7.26 -33.59 3.59
N GLU A 26 6.12 -33.14 4.12
CA GLU A 26 4.90 -33.03 3.34
C GLU A 26 5.19 -32.10 2.17
N VAL A 27 4.87 -32.56 0.97
CA VAL A 27 5.08 -31.79 -0.24
C VAL A 27 4.18 -30.57 -0.16
N VAL A 28 4.78 -29.41 0.11
CA VAL A 28 4.11 -28.11 0.07
C VAL A 28 3.58 -27.91 -1.35
N LYS A 29 2.26 -28.00 -1.52
CA LYS A 29 1.60 -27.72 -2.80
C LYS A 29 1.84 -26.26 -3.18
N GLN A 30 2.16 -26.03 -4.45
CA GLN A 30 2.33 -24.67 -4.95
C GLN A 30 0.98 -23.95 -4.95
N VAL A 31 0.97 -22.72 -4.46
CA VAL A 31 -0.21 -21.85 -4.50
C VAL A 31 -0.29 -21.21 -5.87
N GLU A 32 -1.36 -21.50 -6.60
CA GLU A 32 -1.63 -20.83 -7.88
C GLU A 32 -2.05 -19.38 -7.62
N VAL A 33 -1.38 -18.44 -8.30
CA VAL A 33 -1.73 -17.02 -8.26
C VAL A 33 -2.48 -16.68 -9.53
N HIS A 34 -3.76 -16.38 -9.41
CA HIS A 34 -4.54 -15.91 -10.54
C HIS A 34 -4.20 -14.44 -10.83
N ILE A 35 -3.77 -14.14 -12.05
CA ILE A 35 -3.64 -12.78 -12.58
C ILE A 35 -4.84 -12.57 -13.49
N PRO A 36 -5.88 -11.84 -13.05
CA PRO A 36 -7.05 -11.64 -13.86
C PRO A 36 -6.71 -10.96 -15.18
N LYS A 37 -7.32 -11.42 -16.26
CA LYS A 37 -7.16 -10.84 -17.60
C LYS A 37 -8.43 -10.08 -17.92
N TYR A 38 -8.33 -8.77 -18.15
CA TYR A 38 -9.47 -7.99 -18.61
C TYR A 38 -9.33 -7.66 -20.10
N SER A 39 -10.42 -7.78 -20.85
CA SER A 39 -10.49 -7.29 -22.23
C SER A 39 -10.89 -5.81 -22.20
N LEU A 40 -10.12 -4.96 -22.86
CA LEU A 40 -10.43 -3.52 -23.02
C LEU A 40 -11.65 -3.24 -23.91
N GLN A 41 -12.23 -4.27 -24.53
CA GLN A 41 -13.27 -4.13 -25.56
C GLN A 41 -14.65 -3.73 -25.01
N HIS A 42 -14.83 -3.59 -23.69
CA HIS A 42 -16.13 -3.23 -23.10
C HIS A 42 -16.07 -1.79 -22.61
N PHE A 43 -16.94 -0.92 -23.16
CA PHE A 43 -17.06 0.52 -22.88
C PHE A 43 -16.73 0.86 -21.42
N PRO A 44 -15.51 1.33 -21.12
CA PRO A 44 -15.07 1.36 -19.75
C PRO A 44 -15.69 2.59 -19.09
N ARG A 45 -16.64 2.33 -18.16
CA ARG A 45 -17.26 3.39 -17.35
C ARG A 45 -16.20 4.00 -16.44
N THR A 46 -16.17 5.32 -16.38
CA THR A 46 -15.48 6.04 -15.32
C THR A 46 -16.38 6.08 -14.09
N LEU A 47 -15.78 5.91 -12.92
CA LEU A 47 -16.43 6.24 -11.65
C LEU A 47 -15.71 7.47 -11.08
N PRO A 48 -16.41 8.49 -10.58
CA PRO A 48 -15.76 9.64 -9.99
C PRO A 48 -15.03 9.30 -8.67
N ALA A 49 -14.08 10.15 -8.29
CA ALA A 49 -13.32 10.01 -7.06
C ALA A 49 -14.04 10.75 -5.91
N HIS A 50 -14.67 10.01 -4.99
CA HIS A 50 -15.33 10.60 -3.82
C HIS A 50 -15.54 9.59 -2.69
N ALA A 51 -16.08 10.04 -1.55
CA ALA A 51 -16.23 9.25 -0.33
C ALA A 51 -17.09 8.00 -0.46
N THR A 52 -18.14 8.04 -1.29
CA THR A 52 -19.02 6.90 -1.55
C THR A 52 -18.60 6.04 -2.75
N ARG A 53 -17.37 6.19 -3.28
CA ARG A 53 -16.94 5.48 -4.51
C ARG A 53 -17.14 3.97 -4.39
N THR A 54 -16.89 3.40 -3.22
CA THR A 54 -17.06 1.96 -2.99
C THR A 54 -18.53 1.53 -3.08
N LYS A 55 -19.48 2.36 -2.64
CA LYS A 55 -20.93 2.10 -2.86
C LYS A 55 -21.27 2.07 -4.35
N ASP A 56 -20.67 2.95 -5.15
CA ASP A 56 -20.89 2.96 -6.60
C ASP A 56 -20.26 1.77 -7.32
N LEU A 57 -19.12 1.27 -6.81
CA LEU A 57 -18.57 -0.01 -7.26
C LEU A 57 -19.56 -1.15 -7.03
N PHE A 58 -20.15 -1.28 -5.84
CA PHE A 58 -21.14 -2.33 -5.56
C PHE A 58 -22.39 -2.20 -6.44
N ARG A 59 -22.92 -0.99 -6.62
CA ARG A 59 -24.05 -0.72 -7.54
C ARG A 59 -23.72 -1.15 -8.97
N LEU A 60 -22.51 -0.89 -9.42
CA LEU A 60 -22.07 -1.27 -10.75
C LEU A 60 -21.91 -2.80 -10.87
N TRP A 61 -21.33 -3.45 -9.87
CA TRP A 61 -21.11 -4.89 -9.87
C TRP A 61 -22.39 -5.71 -9.77
N VAL A 62 -23.40 -5.25 -9.02
CA VAL A 62 -24.73 -5.88 -9.03
C VAL A 62 -25.32 -5.95 -10.44
N ARG A 63 -25.06 -4.94 -11.28
CA ARG A 63 -25.54 -4.91 -12.67
C ARG A 63 -24.72 -5.78 -13.61
N ARG A 64 -23.52 -6.21 -13.19
CA ARG A 64 -22.60 -7.02 -14.00
C ARG A 64 -22.68 -8.50 -13.67
N LEU A 65 -23.00 -8.83 -12.43
CA LEU A 65 -23.16 -10.21 -11.98
C LEU A 65 -24.48 -10.81 -12.49
N ASP A 66 -24.49 -12.14 -12.58
CA ASP A 66 -25.71 -12.88 -12.84
C ASP A 66 -26.74 -12.59 -11.74
N PRO A 67 -28.04 -12.45 -12.07
CA PRO A 67 -29.09 -12.20 -11.07
C PRO A 67 -29.11 -13.25 -9.95
N GLU A 68 -28.75 -14.49 -10.26
CA GLU A 68 -28.64 -15.59 -9.29
C GLU A 68 -27.54 -15.33 -8.25
N ASP A 69 -26.42 -14.75 -8.66
CA ASP A 69 -25.30 -14.40 -7.78
C ASP A 69 -25.64 -13.30 -6.80
N VAL A 70 -26.38 -12.32 -7.31
CA VAL A 70 -26.92 -11.24 -6.49
C VAL A 70 -27.90 -11.81 -5.48
N ALA A 71 -28.77 -12.74 -5.88
CA ALA A 71 -29.70 -13.42 -4.99
C ALA A 71 -28.97 -14.21 -3.88
N TYR A 72 -27.95 -14.99 -4.24
CA TYR A 72 -27.12 -15.72 -3.26
C TYR A 72 -26.46 -14.79 -2.22
N CYS A 73 -25.98 -13.62 -2.65
CA CYS A 73 -25.45 -12.61 -1.72
C CYS A 73 -26.55 -12.00 -0.86
N GLN A 74 -27.70 -11.68 -1.45
CA GLN A 74 -28.82 -11.07 -0.75
C GLN A 74 -29.35 -12.00 0.34
N ASP A 75 -29.49 -13.29 0.04
CA ASP A 75 -29.92 -14.31 1.00
C ASP A 75 -28.90 -14.45 2.13
N LEU A 76 -27.60 -14.50 1.80
CA LEU A 76 -26.53 -14.52 2.79
C LEU A 76 -26.56 -13.33 3.77
N VAL A 77 -26.87 -12.12 3.28
CA VAL A 77 -26.94 -10.90 4.11
C VAL A 77 -28.27 -10.80 4.87
N ARG A 78 -29.36 -11.30 4.29
CA ARG A 78 -30.69 -11.36 4.94
C ARG A 78 -30.67 -12.29 6.14
N GLU A 79 -29.96 -13.40 6.03
CA GLU A 79 -29.83 -14.37 7.11
C GLU A 79 -28.81 -13.90 8.15
N SER A 80 -29.30 -13.06 9.06
CA SER A 80 -28.50 -12.36 10.06
C SER A 80 -27.64 -13.27 10.94
N THR A 81 -27.96 -14.56 11.08
CA THR A 81 -27.16 -15.50 11.87
C THR A 81 -25.85 -15.90 11.19
N LEU A 82 -25.73 -15.69 9.88
CA LEU A 82 -24.58 -16.13 9.08
C LEU A 82 -23.65 -15.00 8.71
N LEU A 83 -24.19 -13.80 8.51
CA LEU A 83 -23.36 -12.64 8.23
C LEU A 83 -23.93 -11.39 8.90
N ASP A 84 -23.93 -11.40 10.22
CA ASP A 84 -24.38 -10.30 11.10
C ASP A 84 -23.55 -9.01 11.03
N GLY A 85 -22.57 -8.93 10.11
CA GLY A 85 -21.69 -7.78 9.99
C GLY A 85 -20.69 -7.64 11.13
N GLN A 86 -20.46 -8.70 11.93
CA GLN A 86 -19.41 -8.72 12.94
C GLN A 86 -18.04 -8.87 12.29
N TYR A 87 -17.26 -7.80 12.37
CA TYR A 87 -15.99 -7.66 11.69
C TYR A 87 -14.81 -7.62 12.67
N GLY A 88 -13.76 -8.39 12.36
CA GLY A 88 -12.48 -8.39 13.07
C GLY A 88 -11.30 -8.04 12.16
N SER A 89 -10.32 -7.30 12.67
CA SER A 89 -9.18 -6.83 11.88
C SER A 89 -7.83 -7.03 12.57
N ILE A 90 -6.81 -7.45 11.81
CA ILE A 90 -5.45 -7.71 12.33
C ILE A 90 -4.40 -7.03 11.43
N CYS A 91 -3.51 -6.24 12.03
CA CYS A 91 -2.41 -5.51 11.39
C CYS A 91 -2.87 -4.60 10.24
N ARG A 92 -3.90 -3.77 10.47
CA ARG A 92 -4.57 -3.02 9.40
C ARG A 92 -4.11 -1.58 9.20
N GLY A 93 -3.31 -1.02 10.09
CA GLY A 93 -2.94 0.39 10.04
C GLY A 93 -4.15 1.33 10.15
N MET A 94 -4.76 1.68 9.01
CA MET A 94 -5.94 2.56 8.91
C MET A 94 -7.28 1.80 8.80
N ASP A 95 -7.24 0.49 8.54
CA ASP A 95 -8.43 -0.34 8.45
C ASP A 95 -9.46 0.10 7.39
N ILE A 96 -8.96 0.28 6.16
CA ILE A 96 -9.80 0.53 5.00
C ILE A 96 -10.84 -0.58 4.79
N ALA A 97 -10.51 -1.82 5.17
CA ALA A 97 -11.43 -2.94 5.10
C ALA A 97 -12.71 -2.70 5.92
N ALA A 98 -12.60 -2.19 7.17
CA ALA A 98 -13.75 -1.79 7.97
C ALA A 98 -14.61 -0.72 7.27
N THR A 99 -13.95 0.26 6.63
CA THR A 99 -14.65 1.32 5.89
C THR A 99 -15.43 0.77 4.70
N VAL A 100 -14.80 -0.09 3.90
CA VAL A 100 -15.44 -0.73 2.74
C VAL A 100 -16.61 -1.61 3.18
N MET A 101 -16.43 -2.42 4.23
CA MET A 101 -17.51 -3.25 4.74
C MET A 101 -18.65 -2.40 5.29
N LYS A 102 -18.39 -1.37 6.09
CA LYS A 102 -19.45 -0.46 6.52
C LYS A 102 -20.22 0.12 5.32
N GLN A 103 -19.52 0.58 4.29
CA GLN A 103 -20.17 1.09 3.08
C GLN A 103 -20.99 0.03 2.34
N PHE A 104 -20.52 -1.21 2.28
CA PHE A 104 -21.27 -2.33 1.75
C PHE A 104 -22.56 -2.56 2.54
N TRP A 105 -22.48 -2.70 3.87
CA TRP A 105 -23.66 -2.99 4.71
C TRP A 105 -24.69 -1.86 4.63
N ASP A 106 -24.25 -0.61 4.67
CA ASP A 106 -25.14 0.55 4.48
C ASP A 106 -25.84 0.50 3.11
N TRP A 107 -25.09 0.16 2.05
CA TRP A 107 -25.64 0.06 0.71
C TRP A 107 -26.60 -1.14 0.56
N ALA A 108 -26.21 -2.32 1.04
CA ALA A 108 -26.99 -3.55 0.97
C ALA A 108 -28.32 -3.41 1.72
N ARG A 109 -28.31 -2.87 2.95
CA ARG A 109 -29.53 -2.62 3.73
C ARG A 109 -30.50 -1.69 3.01
N PHE A 110 -29.99 -0.61 2.42
CA PHE A 110 -30.81 0.33 1.67
C PHE A 110 -31.33 -0.28 0.36
N HIS A 111 -30.47 -0.96 -0.39
CA HIS A 111 -30.78 -1.42 -1.75
C HIS A 111 -31.63 -2.68 -1.78
N TRP A 112 -31.47 -3.56 -0.78
CA TRP A 112 -32.19 -4.83 -0.68
C TRP A 112 -33.27 -4.83 0.41
N GLU A 113 -33.54 -3.66 0.99
CA GLU A 113 -34.57 -3.45 2.02
C GLU A 113 -34.45 -4.45 3.19
N LEU A 114 -33.21 -4.69 3.63
CA LEU A 114 -32.93 -5.70 4.66
C LEU A 114 -33.04 -5.12 6.06
N ASP A 115 -33.81 -5.80 6.91
CA ASP A 115 -33.77 -5.64 8.37
C ASP A 115 -32.59 -6.41 8.99
N SER A 116 -31.40 -6.24 8.40
CA SER A 116 -30.17 -6.87 8.86
C SER A 116 -29.51 -5.98 9.93
N PRO A 117 -28.85 -6.57 10.96
CA PRO A 117 -28.09 -5.78 11.93
C PRO A 117 -27.07 -4.87 11.25
N ALA A 118 -26.82 -3.72 11.87
CA ALA A 118 -25.80 -2.81 11.38
C ALA A 118 -24.41 -3.47 11.49
N PHE A 119 -23.50 -3.09 10.57
CA PHE A 119 -22.09 -3.43 10.66
C PHE A 119 -21.52 -3.12 12.06
N THR A 120 -20.84 -4.09 12.68
CA THR A 120 -20.19 -3.95 13.98
C THR A 120 -18.72 -4.33 13.92
N HIS A 121 -17.85 -3.41 14.32
CA HIS A 121 -16.41 -3.64 14.38
C HIS A 121 -16.04 -4.22 15.74
N LYS A 122 -15.96 -5.55 15.82
CA LYS A 122 -15.77 -6.31 17.07
C LYS A 122 -14.38 -6.16 17.65
N PHE A 123 -13.35 -6.22 16.82
CA PHE A 123 -12.02 -5.95 17.29
C PHE A 123 -11.09 -5.47 16.18
N ALA A 124 -10.08 -4.70 16.59
CA ALA A 124 -8.89 -4.43 15.80
C ALA A 124 -7.64 -4.84 16.58
N CYS A 125 -6.61 -5.32 15.89
CA CYS A 125 -5.30 -5.63 16.46
C CYS A 125 -4.20 -4.85 15.72
N GLU A 126 -3.51 -3.96 16.43
CA GLU A 126 -2.45 -3.12 15.86
C GLU A 126 -1.34 -2.86 16.88
N LYS A 127 -0.09 -3.12 16.50
CA LYS A 127 1.08 -3.06 17.38
C LYS A 127 1.57 -1.65 17.64
N GLU A 128 1.44 -0.76 16.67
CA GLU A 128 1.94 0.60 16.81
C GLU A 128 0.95 1.51 17.57
N PRO A 129 1.34 2.11 18.72
CA PRO A 129 0.45 2.94 19.53
C PRO A 129 -0.17 4.11 18.75
N ALA A 130 0.60 4.75 17.88
CA ALA A 130 0.11 5.87 17.07
C ALA A 130 -0.99 5.45 16.08
N LYS A 131 -0.91 4.22 15.54
CA LYS A 131 -1.92 3.66 14.63
C LYS A 131 -3.17 3.21 15.39
N ARG A 132 -3.01 2.61 16.58
CA ARG A 132 -4.16 2.34 17.48
C ARG A 132 -4.93 3.63 17.81
N GLN A 133 -4.21 4.69 18.18
CA GLN A 133 -4.83 5.97 18.48
C GLN A 133 -5.57 6.53 17.26
N PHE A 134 -4.98 6.41 16.07
CA PHE A 134 -5.65 6.77 14.82
C PHE A 134 -6.95 5.99 14.64
N LEU A 135 -6.92 4.66 14.71
CA LEU A 135 -8.09 3.79 14.56
C LEU A 135 -9.22 4.15 15.54
N LEU A 136 -8.90 4.32 16.83
CA LEU A 136 -9.89 4.69 17.86
C LEU A 136 -10.47 6.11 17.65
N THR A 137 -9.71 7.00 17.00
CA THR A 137 -10.17 8.36 16.68
C THR A 137 -11.08 8.39 15.45
N THR A 138 -10.76 7.59 14.43
CA THR A 138 -11.52 7.52 13.18
C THR A 138 -12.74 6.62 13.29
N ASP A 139 -12.65 5.53 14.05
CA ASP A 139 -13.73 4.57 14.31
C ASP A 139 -13.90 4.33 15.82
N ARG A 140 -14.76 5.12 16.44
CA ARG A 140 -15.09 4.99 17.87
C ARG A 140 -15.89 3.71 18.18
N LYS A 141 -16.44 3.03 17.15
CA LYS A 141 -17.28 1.85 17.31
C LYS A 141 -16.48 0.54 17.41
N ILE A 142 -15.15 0.59 17.25
CA ILE A 142 -14.27 -0.56 17.54
C ILE A 142 -14.54 -1.01 18.98
N GLU A 143 -15.08 -2.21 19.17
CA GLU A 143 -15.45 -2.72 20.50
C GLU A 143 -14.19 -2.99 21.34
N ARG A 144 -13.22 -3.74 20.79
CA ARG A 144 -11.94 -4.11 21.43
C ARG A 144 -10.72 -3.72 20.62
N MET A 145 -9.63 -3.31 21.27
CA MET A 145 -8.37 -2.95 20.62
C MET A 145 -7.19 -3.74 21.21
N PHE A 146 -6.69 -4.71 20.48
CA PHE A 146 -5.55 -5.53 20.87
C PHE A 146 -4.22 -5.01 20.33
N CYS A 147 -3.13 -5.34 21.01
CA CYS A 147 -1.80 -4.84 20.66
C CYS A 147 -1.02 -5.78 19.73
N ASN A 148 -1.02 -7.08 20.01
CA ASN A 148 -0.07 -7.98 19.37
C ASN A 148 -0.79 -9.19 18.78
N ALA A 149 -0.57 -9.42 17.48
CA ALA A 149 -1.22 -10.48 16.75
C ALA A 149 -0.80 -11.89 17.21
N THR A 150 0.39 -12.02 17.81
CA THR A 150 0.89 -13.29 18.36
C THR A 150 0.19 -13.71 19.65
N ASP A 151 -0.49 -12.76 20.31
CA ASP A 151 -1.14 -12.99 21.60
C ASP A 151 -2.64 -13.30 21.41
N LEU A 152 -3.11 -13.35 20.15
CA LEU A 152 -4.50 -13.59 19.82
C LEU A 152 -4.83 -15.07 19.92
N GLU A 153 -5.69 -15.41 20.89
CA GLU A 153 -6.21 -16.76 21.11
C GLU A 153 -7.65 -16.66 21.60
N TYR A 154 -8.55 -17.43 20.98
CA TYR A 154 -9.99 -17.26 21.19
C TYR A 154 -10.45 -17.62 22.61
N ASP A 155 -9.85 -18.65 23.21
CA ASP A 155 -10.23 -19.17 24.52
C ASP A 155 -9.49 -18.53 25.70
N LYS A 156 -8.63 -17.53 25.44
CA LYS A 156 -7.87 -16.82 26.48
C LYS A 156 -8.33 -15.39 26.67
N GLU A 157 -8.06 -14.86 27.85
CA GLU A 157 -8.19 -13.44 28.10
C GLU A 157 -6.94 -12.72 27.59
N ILE A 158 -7.16 -11.66 26.83
CA ILE A 158 -6.11 -10.90 26.15
C ILE A 158 -6.23 -9.45 26.58
N TRP A 159 -5.09 -8.78 26.71
CA TRP A 159 -5.03 -7.37 27.08
C TRP A 159 -5.68 -6.48 26.01
N ASP A 160 -6.83 -5.87 26.34
CA ASP A 160 -7.51 -4.86 25.53
C ASP A 160 -6.99 -3.47 25.90
N SER A 161 -6.21 -2.89 24.99
CA SER A 161 -5.61 -1.56 25.15
C SER A 161 -6.61 -0.41 25.14
N LYS A 162 -7.86 -0.64 24.73
CA LYS A 162 -8.93 0.37 24.80
C LYS A 162 -9.45 0.51 26.23
N THR A 163 -9.65 -0.61 26.93
CA THR A 163 -10.21 -0.64 28.29
C THR A 163 -9.16 -0.79 29.39
N ASN A 164 -7.90 -1.12 29.02
CA ASN A 164 -6.82 -1.47 29.94
C ASN A 164 -7.21 -2.63 30.88
N THR A 165 -7.86 -3.66 30.32
CA THR A 165 -8.25 -4.88 31.05
C THR A 165 -8.00 -6.12 30.20
N PHE A 166 -7.87 -7.27 30.85
CA PHE A 166 -7.89 -8.56 30.17
C PHE A 166 -9.34 -8.93 29.84
N VAL A 167 -9.60 -9.26 28.57
CA VAL A 167 -10.94 -9.60 28.08
C VAL A 167 -10.88 -10.80 27.16
N ARG A 168 -11.96 -11.56 27.08
CA ARG A 168 -12.09 -12.63 26.08
C ARG A 168 -12.16 -12.05 24.67
N MET A 169 -11.60 -12.77 23.71
CA MET A 169 -11.65 -12.40 22.30
C MET A 169 -13.09 -12.42 21.78
N PRO A 170 -13.61 -11.31 21.22
CA PRO A 170 -14.95 -11.32 20.63
C PRO A 170 -14.98 -12.16 19.35
N ARG A 171 -16.13 -12.81 19.10
CA ARG A 171 -16.40 -13.50 17.83
C ARG A 171 -16.50 -12.48 16.69
N CYS A 172 -16.17 -12.92 15.48
CA CYS A 172 -16.47 -12.19 14.26
C CYS A 172 -16.86 -13.16 13.14
N THR A 173 -17.74 -12.72 12.24
CA THR A 173 -18.17 -13.50 11.07
C THR A 173 -17.26 -13.29 9.87
N VAL A 174 -16.62 -12.13 9.78
CA VAL A 174 -15.60 -11.83 8.76
C VAL A 174 -14.36 -11.30 9.44
N MET A 175 -13.21 -11.92 9.16
CA MET A 175 -11.92 -11.43 9.62
C MET A 175 -11.08 -10.96 8.44
N THR A 176 -10.31 -9.91 8.65
CA THR A 176 -9.32 -9.52 7.66
C THR A 176 -7.95 -9.29 8.32
N ALA A 177 -6.86 -9.83 7.74
CA ALA A 177 -5.51 -9.66 8.27
C ALA A 177 -4.45 -9.24 7.23
N GLY A 178 -3.48 -8.44 7.66
CA GLY A 178 -2.48 -7.76 6.80
C GLY A 178 -1.11 -7.89 7.44
N PHE A 179 -0.64 -9.13 7.51
CA PHE A 179 0.58 -9.42 8.24
C PHE A 179 1.79 -8.68 7.63
N PRO A 180 2.75 -8.24 8.47
CA PRO A 180 3.93 -7.48 8.04
C PRO A 180 4.57 -8.04 6.77
N CYS A 181 4.82 -7.17 5.78
CA CYS A 181 5.43 -7.55 4.50
C CYS A 181 6.92 -7.20 4.42
N GLN A 182 7.45 -6.50 5.43
CA GLN A 182 8.79 -5.91 5.39
C GLN A 182 9.88 -6.95 5.17
N ASP A 183 9.70 -8.17 5.68
CA ASP A 183 10.73 -9.20 5.60
C ASP A 183 10.73 -9.86 4.21
N CYS A 184 9.60 -9.88 3.50
CA CYS A 184 9.44 -10.46 2.16
C CYS A 184 9.38 -9.43 1.03
N SER A 185 9.49 -8.14 1.33
CA SER A 185 9.40 -7.07 0.34
C SER A 185 10.62 -7.04 -0.55
N VAL A 186 10.43 -6.93 -1.87
CA VAL A 186 11.53 -6.72 -2.84
C VAL A 186 12.33 -5.44 -2.58
N LEU A 187 11.76 -4.50 -1.82
CA LEU A 187 12.44 -3.27 -1.40
C LEU A 187 13.34 -3.46 -0.17
N ASN A 188 13.23 -4.60 0.52
CA ASN A 188 14.12 -4.96 1.61
C ASN A 188 15.42 -5.53 1.01
N PRO A 189 16.59 -4.91 1.27
CA PRO A 189 17.87 -5.41 0.79
C PRO A 189 18.20 -6.84 1.26
N SER A 190 17.61 -7.27 2.38
CA SER A 190 17.80 -8.60 2.95
C SER A 190 16.76 -9.62 2.46
N SER A 191 15.82 -9.23 1.59
CA SER A 191 14.75 -10.13 1.12
C SER A 191 15.28 -11.36 0.37
N SER A 192 16.50 -11.30 -0.16
CA SER A 192 17.16 -12.41 -0.83
C SER A 192 17.88 -13.38 0.11
N THR A 193 18.03 -13.06 1.40
CA THR A 193 18.71 -13.93 2.38
C THR A 193 17.86 -15.16 2.71
N SER A 194 18.50 -16.26 3.11
CA SER A 194 17.79 -17.50 3.46
C SER A 194 16.69 -17.25 4.52
N ALA A 195 17.04 -16.57 5.61
CA ALA A 195 16.13 -16.26 6.71
C ALA A 195 14.87 -15.48 6.27
N ASN A 196 15.01 -14.51 5.36
CA ASN A 196 13.86 -13.75 4.86
C ASN A 196 12.99 -14.59 3.91
N ARG A 197 13.60 -15.46 3.11
CA ARG A 197 12.87 -16.30 2.16
C ARG A 197 12.18 -17.51 2.82
N SER A 198 12.61 -17.92 4.02
CA SER A 198 11.99 -18.99 4.81
C SER A 198 11.19 -18.48 6.01
N CYS A 199 11.13 -17.17 6.26
CA CYS A 199 10.55 -16.65 7.50
C CYS A 199 9.11 -17.09 7.76
N VAL A 200 8.28 -17.28 6.72
CA VAL A 200 6.93 -17.82 6.89
C VAL A 200 6.96 -19.29 7.32
N ALA A 201 7.78 -20.10 6.65
CA ALA A 201 7.94 -21.52 6.96
C ALA A 201 8.43 -21.72 8.40
N ASP A 202 9.42 -20.93 8.80
CA ASP A 202 10.07 -21.03 10.10
C ASP A 202 9.27 -20.34 11.22
N GLY A 203 8.22 -19.58 10.88
CA GLY A 203 7.49 -18.75 11.85
C GLY A 203 8.35 -17.64 12.46
N THR A 204 9.42 -17.21 11.78
CA THR A 204 10.41 -16.25 12.29
C THR A 204 10.19 -14.85 11.72
N LEU A 205 11.03 -13.90 12.17
CA LEU A 205 10.94 -12.48 11.84
C LEU A 205 9.54 -11.92 12.12
N ARG A 206 9.19 -10.75 11.58
CA ARG A 206 7.86 -10.14 11.82
C ARG A 206 6.81 -10.78 10.93
N THR A 207 7.15 -11.07 9.67
CA THR A 207 6.22 -11.66 8.71
C THR A 207 5.75 -13.05 9.16
N GLY A 208 6.67 -13.95 9.50
CA GLY A 208 6.33 -15.31 9.92
C GLY A 208 5.63 -15.37 11.27
N SER A 209 6.18 -14.70 12.29
CA SER A 209 5.60 -14.74 13.65
C SER A 209 4.16 -14.21 13.70
N VAL A 210 3.88 -13.09 13.00
CA VAL A 210 2.52 -12.55 12.95
C VAL A 210 1.56 -13.46 12.19
N LEU A 211 2.01 -14.09 11.09
CA LEU A 211 1.17 -15.06 10.40
C LEU A 211 0.86 -16.27 11.29
N GLN A 212 1.84 -16.78 12.04
CA GLN A 212 1.62 -17.87 12.99
C GLN A 212 0.62 -17.47 14.08
N GLY A 213 0.69 -16.23 14.59
CA GLY A 213 -0.33 -15.70 15.51
C GLY A 213 -1.73 -15.70 14.91
N ILE A 214 -1.87 -15.31 13.64
CA ILE A 214 -3.16 -15.34 12.93
C ILE A 214 -3.65 -16.78 12.73
N VAL A 215 -2.77 -17.71 12.34
CA VAL A 215 -3.10 -19.13 12.17
C VAL A 215 -3.54 -19.74 13.50
N HIS A 216 -2.83 -19.45 14.58
CA HIS A 216 -3.17 -19.89 15.93
C HIS A 216 -4.52 -19.34 16.39
N TYR A 217 -4.80 -18.06 16.15
CA TYR A 217 -6.13 -17.49 16.39
C TYR A 217 -7.21 -18.27 15.63
N LEU A 218 -7.05 -18.48 14.32
CA LEU A 218 -8.03 -19.21 13.52
C LEU A 218 -8.22 -20.66 13.99
N GLN A 219 -7.14 -21.34 14.38
CA GLN A 219 -7.20 -22.67 14.99
C GLN A 219 -8.03 -22.68 16.28
N SER A 220 -7.72 -21.76 17.19
CA SER A 220 -8.42 -21.65 18.48
C SER A 220 -9.91 -21.33 18.32
N THR A 221 -10.30 -20.61 17.25
CA THR A 221 -11.72 -20.36 16.98
C THR A 221 -12.47 -21.59 16.44
N GLY A 222 -11.77 -22.58 15.89
CA GLY A 222 -12.36 -23.80 15.33
C GLY A 222 -13.60 -23.54 14.47
N LEU A 223 -14.70 -24.23 14.80
CA LEU A 223 -15.96 -24.14 14.07
C LEU A 223 -16.72 -22.81 14.30
N VAL A 224 -16.42 -22.06 15.36
CA VAL A 224 -17.07 -20.78 15.67
C VAL A 224 -16.30 -19.57 15.12
N GLY A 225 -15.22 -19.82 14.38
CA GLY A 225 -14.43 -18.79 13.74
C GLY A 225 -15.10 -18.10 12.56
N PRO A 226 -14.38 -17.17 11.90
CA PRO A 226 -14.91 -16.40 10.79
C PRO A 226 -15.39 -17.29 9.64
N ASN A 227 -16.51 -16.93 9.01
CA ASN A 227 -17.06 -17.64 7.87
C ASN A 227 -16.15 -17.55 6.64
N PHE A 228 -15.42 -16.46 6.49
CA PHE A 228 -14.27 -16.38 5.59
C PHE A 228 -13.29 -15.31 6.09
N CYS A 229 -12.05 -15.41 5.62
CA CYS A 229 -10.98 -14.48 5.96
C CYS A 229 -10.41 -13.82 4.70
N LEU A 230 -10.04 -12.55 4.79
CA LEU A 230 -9.41 -11.82 3.68
C LEU A 230 -8.01 -11.32 4.07
N PHE A 231 -7.03 -11.58 3.21
CA PHE A 231 -5.65 -11.18 3.41
C PHE A 231 -5.14 -10.32 2.26
N GLU A 232 -4.15 -9.48 2.53
CA GLU A 232 -3.33 -8.83 1.50
C GLU A 232 -1.88 -8.92 1.91
N ASN A 233 -1.02 -9.00 0.92
CA ASN A 233 0.40 -8.78 1.11
C ASN A 233 1.09 -8.33 -0.20
N VAL A 234 2.40 -8.09 -0.14
CA VAL A 234 3.21 -7.72 -1.31
C VAL A 234 3.40 -8.89 -2.25
N ALA A 235 3.50 -8.59 -3.55
CA ALA A 235 3.81 -9.58 -4.59
C ALA A 235 5.16 -10.28 -4.39
N GLY A 236 6.07 -9.74 -3.56
CA GLY A 236 7.34 -10.37 -3.21
C GLY A 236 7.19 -11.74 -2.54
N LEU A 237 6.06 -12.04 -1.88
CA LEU A 237 5.82 -13.35 -1.26
C LEU A 237 5.90 -14.52 -2.24
N LYS A 238 5.60 -14.30 -3.54
CA LYS A 238 5.65 -15.34 -4.58
C LYS A 238 7.07 -15.67 -5.05
N THR A 239 8.07 -14.91 -4.59
CA THR A 239 9.46 -15.12 -5.01
C THR A 239 9.97 -16.41 -4.38
N LYS A 240 10.31 -17.39 -5.22
CA LYS A 240 10.77 -18.70 -4.80
C LYS A 240 12.15 -18.62 -4.11
N THR A 241 12.36 -19.50 -3.14
CA THR A 241 13.68 -19.72 -2.53
C THR A 241 14.65 -20.33 -3.54
N ARG A 242 15.91 -19.93 -3.49
CA ARG A 242 16.99 -20.66 -4.18
C ARG A 242 17.78 -21.39 -3.11
N ASN A 243 17.82 -22.71 -3.20
CA ASN A 243 18.59 -23.56 -2.31
C ASN A 243 20.09 -23.45 -2.63
N ALA A 244 20.93 -23.97 -1.75
CA ALA A 244 22.39 -23.93 -1.91
C ALA A 244 22.87 -24.66 -3.17
N ASP A 245 22.12 -25.66 -3.63
CA ASP A 245 22.35 -26.43 -4.86
C ASP A 245 21.81 -25.73 -6.12
N GLY A 246 21.24 -24.53 -5.99
CA GLY A 246 20.61 -23.78 -7.08
C GLY A 246 19.19 -24.23 -7.43
N SER A 247 18.68 -25.30 -6.81
CA SER A 247 17.29 -25.73 -6.99
C SER A 247 16.32 -24.68 -6.45
N THR A 248 15.13 -24.64 -7.04
CA THR A 248 14.11 -23.67 -6.67
C THR A 248 13.17 -24.30 -5.64
N GLY A 249 13.23 -23.82 -4.40
CA GLY A 249 12.35 -24.25 -3.32
C GLY A 249 10.99 -23.54 -3.32
N PRO A 250 10.12 -23.85 -2.34
CA PRO A 250 8.86 -23.15 -2.16
C PRO A 250 9.07 -21.65 -1.87
N SER A 251 8.08 -20.85 -2.24
CA SER A 251 8.01 -19.44 -1.87
C SER A 251 7.38 -19.26 -0.50
N ASN A 252 7.55 -18.08 0.12
CA ASN A 252 6.83 -17.74 1.34
C ASN A 252 5.30 -17.81 1.14
N LEU A 253 4.78 -17.50 -0.07
CA LEU A 253 3.36 -17.66 -0.40
C LEU A 253 2.91 -19.14 -0.35
N ASP A 254 3.73 -20.07 -0.83
CA ASP A 254 3.41 -21.49 -0.78
C ASP A 254 3.28 -21.97 0.68
N HIS A 255 4.14 -21.45 1.57
CA HIS A 255 4.03 -21.70 3.00
C HIS A 255 2.81 -21.03 3.65
N VAL A 256 2.42 -19.82 3.24
CA VAL A 256 1.14 -19.21 3.67
C VAL A 256 -0.01 -20.14 3.31
N GLY A 257 -0.06 -20.61 2.05
CA GLY A 257 -1.07 -21.54 1.57
C GLY A 257 -1.10 -22.84 2.36
N HIS A 258 0.06 -23.45 2.59
CA HIS A 258 0.16 -24.66 3.39
C HIS A 258 -0.35 -24.44 4.82
N LEU A 259 0.12 -23.41 5.53
CA LEU A 259 -0.31 -23.13 6.91
C LEU A 259 -1.82 -22.91 7.01
N ILE A 260 -2.40 -22.04 6.17
CA ILE A 260 -3.85 -21.80 6.19
C ILE A 260 -4.62 -23.08 5.85
N SER A 261 -4.17 -23.82 4.83
CA SER A 261 -4.81 -25.04 4.35
C SER A 261 -4.82 -26.16 5.38
N THR A 262 -3.65 -26.53 5.91
CA THR A 262 -3.48 -27.72 6.76
C THR A 262 -3.78 -27.44 8.22
N GLN A 263 -3.55 -26.21 8.68
CA GLN A 263 -3.71 -25.89 10.10
C GLN A 263 -5.08 -25.33 10.45
N THR A 264 -5.77 -24.67 9.50
CA THR A 264 -7.06 -24.01 9.78
C THR A 264 -8.25 -24.62 9.05
N ASP A 265 -8.01 -25.67 8.26
CA ASP A 265 -8.99 -26.32 7.37
C ASP A 265 -9.74 -25.35 6.43
N ARG A 266 -8.96 -24.52 5.73
CA ARG A 266 -9.49 -23.51 4.80
C ARG A 266 -8.83 -23.59 3.44
N LEU A 267 -9.63 -23.50 2.38
CA LEU A 267 -9.12 -23.27 1.03
C LEU A 267 -8.63 -21.83 0.93
N LEU A 268 -7.33 -21.64 0.69
CA LEU A 268 -6.75 -20.36 0.32
C LEU A 268 -6.79 -20.18 -1.20
N HIS A 269 -7.37 -19.07 -1.66
CA HIS A 269 -7.32 -18.64 -3.05
C HIS A 269 -6.65 -17.28 -3.16
N VAL A 270 -5.84 -17.07 -4.22
CA VAL A 270 -4.98 -15.88 -4.35
C VAL A 270 -5.11 -15.21 -5.71
N TRP A 271 -5.36 -13.90 -5.68
CA TRP A 271 -5.32 -13.01 -6.83
C TRP A 271 -4.13 -12.06 -6.74
N GLU A 272 -3.53 -11.68 -7.87
CA GLU A 272 -2.68 -10.48 -7.96
C GLU A 272 -3.48 -9.33 -8.59
N LEU A 273 -3.88 -8.36 -7.76
CA LEU A 273 -4.71 -7.22 -8.20
C LEU A 273 -3.90 -5.92 -8.21
N ASP A 274 -4.27 -5.03 -9.13
CA ASP A 274 -3.75 -3.66 -9.26
C ASP A 274 -4.94 -2.68 -9.24
N PRO A 275 -4.95 -1.62 -8.41
CA PRO A 275 -6.07 -0.67 -8.33
C PRO A 275 -6.52 -0.08 -9.66
N ARG A 276 -5.61 -0.02 -10.65
CA ARG A 276 -5.94 0.41 -12.03
C ARG A 276 -6.99 -0.47 -12.71
N MET A 277 -7.09 -1.74 -12.33
CA MET A 277 -8.15 -2.64 -12.80
C MET A 277 -9.56 -2.15 -12.39
N PHE A 278 -9.64 -1.32 -11.34
CA PHE A 278 -10.85 -0.73 -10.78
C PHE A 278 -10.91 0.79 -10.97
N GLY A 279 -10.18 1.30 -11.97
CA GLY A 279 -10.21 2.69 -12.38
C GLY A 279 -9.52 3.67 -11.43
N VAL A 280 -8.73 3.18 -10.46
CA VAL A 280 -7.93 4.03 -9.57
C VAL A 280 -6.57 4.29 -10.22
N PRO A 281 -6.09 5.55 -10.34
CA PRO A 281 -4.82 5.88 -10.98
C PRO A 281 -3.64 5.63 -10.06
N GLN A 282 -3.50 4.39 -9.61
CA GLN A 282 -2.39 3.94 -8.78
C GLN A 282 -1.92 2.55 -9.21
N SER A 283 -0.66 2.45 -9.63
CA SER A 283 -0.01 1.17 -9.87
C SER A 283 0.48 0.58 -8.55
N ARG A 284 -0.27 -0.38 -8.02
CA ARG A 284 0.04 -1.06 -6.74
C ARG A 284 -0.37 -2.53 -6.79
N LYS A 285 0.43 -3.34 -7.48
CA LYS A 285 0.26 -4.79 -7.48
C LYS A 285 0.42 -5.38 -6.08
N ARG A 286 -0.58 -6.16 -5.65
CA ARG A 286 -0.64 -6.84 -4.36
C ARG A 286 -1.29 -8.20 -4.50
N LEU A 287 -0.92 -9.12 -3.61
CA LEU A 287 -1.58 -10.41 -3.48
C LEU A 287 -2.78 -10.22 -2.57
N TRP A 288 -3.97 -10.50 -3.09
CA TRP A 288 -5.23 -10.51 -2.36
C TRP A 288 -5.67 -11.94 -2.20
N MET A 289 -5.94 -12.36 -0.96
CA MET A 289 -6.20 -13.75 -0.66
C MET A 289 -7.53 -13.88 0.07
N THR A 290 -8.27 -14.93 -0.25
CA THR A 290 -9.47 -15.33 0.50
C THR A 290 -9.28 -16.72 1.06
N ALA A 291 -9.72 -16.94 2.30
CA ALA A 291 -9.71 -18.26 2.93
C ALA A 291 -11.13 -18.67 3.36
N ILE A 292 -11.64 -19.72 2.71
CA ILE A 292 -12.99 -20.26 2.91
C ILE A 292 -12.90 -21.62 3.63
N PRO A 293 -13.63 -21.86 4.74
CA PRO A 293 -13.66 -23.16 5.42
C PRO A 293 -14.10 -24.30 4.50
N ARG A 294 -13.37 -25.41 4.51
CA ARG A 294 -13.69 -26.57 3.65
C ARG A 294 -15.03 -27.18 3.95
N ARG A 295 -15.41 -27.24 5.23
CA ARG A 295 -16.74 -27.70 5.69
C ARG A 295 -17.95 -27.11 4.94
N ILE A 296 -17.80 -25.99 4.24
CA ILE A 296 -18.87 -25.37 3.46
C ILE A 296 -19.09 -26.06 2.11
N PHE A 297 -18.04 -26.66 1.52
CA PHE A 297 -18.08 -27.23 0.17
C PHE A 297 -17.49 -28.65 0.07
N GLU A 298 -16.88 -29.18 1.13
CA GLU A 298 -16.35 -30.54 1.19
C GLU A 298 -17.45 -31.56 0.94
N GLY A 299 -17.20 -32.50 0.03
CA GLY A 299 -18.20 -33.47 -0.45
C GLY A 299 -19.21 -32.90 -1.46
N LEU A 300 -19.24 -31.58 -1.69
CA LEU A 300 -20.12 -30.93 -2.68
C LEU A 300 -19.38 -30.59 -3.97
N LEU A 301 -18.22 -29.95 -3.85
CA LEU A 301 -17.40 -29.53 -4.98
C LEU A 301 -15.90 -29.77 -4.70
N PRO A 302 -15.12 -30.17 -5.71
CA PRO A 302 -13.66 -30.20 -5.58
C PRO A 302 -13.09 -28.77 -5.50
N GLU A 303 -11.96 -28.60 -4.80
CA GLU A 303 -11.35 -27.29 -4.55
C GLU A 303 -11.10 -26.47 -5.84
N HIS A 304 -10.69 -27.11 -6.93
CA HIS A 304 -10.39 -26.42 -8.19
C HIS A 304 -11.64 -25.79 -8.83
N GLU A 305 -12.84 -26.37 -8.67
CA GLU A 305 -14.07 -25.75 -9.16
C GLU A 305 -14.46 -24.53 -8.30
N VAL A 306 -14.16 -24.55 -7.00
CA VAL A 306 -14.34 -23.38 -6.12
C VAL A 306 -13.40 -22.24 -6.54
N GLN A 307 -12.13 -22.55 -6.83
CA GLN A 307 -11.16 -21.55 -7.31
C GLN A 307 -11.55 -20.97 -8.67
N LYS A 308 -12.03 -21.81 -9.60
CA LYS A 308 -12.55 -21.40 -10.91
C LYS A 308 -13.78 -20.50 -10.77
N MET A 309 -14.68 -20.82 -9.84
CA MET A 309 -15.83 -19.97 -9.50
C MET A 309 -15.37 -18.59 -9.01
N LEU A 310 -14.43 -18.54 -8.06
CA LEU A 310 -13.84 -17.31 -7.55
C LEU A 310 -13.20 -16.45 -8.67
N ASN A 311 -12.47 -17.09 -9.59
CA ASN A 311 -11.86 -16.40 -10.73
C ASN A 311 -12.91 -15.84 -11.69
N SER A 312 -13.92 -16.62 -12.07
CA SER A 312 -15.01 -16.16 -12.96
C SER A 312 -15.76 -14.97 -12.36
N ILE A 313 -16.03 -15.00 -11.05
CA ILE A 313 -16.68 -13.87 -10.37
C ILE A 313 -15.76 -12.65 -10.41
N MET A 314 -14.48 -12.80 -10.03
CA MET A 314 -13.50 -11.69 -10.03
C MET A 314 -13.37 -11.06 -11.43
N ASP A 315 -13.25 -11.86 -12.49
CA ASP A 315 -13.13 -11.37 -13.86
C ASP A 315 -14.31 -10.46 -14.27
N THR A 316 -15.52 -10.77 -13.78
CA THR A 316 -16.74 -9.96 -13.99
C THR A 316 -16.67 -8.58 -13.31
N LEU A 317 -15.88 -8.44 -12.25
CA LEU A 317 -15.77 -7.19 -11.48
C LEU A 317 -14.81 -6.17 -12.12
N LEU A 318 -13.96 -6.59 -13.07
CA LEU A 318 -12.86 -5.79 -13.61
C LEU A 318 -13.27 -4.87 -14.77
N GLY A 319 -12.33 -4.06 -15.26
CA GLY A 319 -12.50 -3.30 -16.49
C GLY A 319 -13.19 -1.95 -16.28
N LEU A 320 -12.69 -1.16 -15.32
CA LEU A 320 -13.09 0.24 -15.15
C LEU A 320 -12.06 1.17 -15.78
N LYS A 321 -12.53 2.28 -16.38
CA LYS A 321 -11.63 3.29 -16.95
C LYS A 321 -10.90 4.00 -15.81
N GLU A 322 -9.59 4.08 -15.92
CA GLU A 322 -8.75 4.86 -15.01
C GLU A 322 -9.16 6.34 -15.04
N ILE A 323 -9.40 6.91 -13.86
CA ILE A 323 -9.66 8.35 -13.71
C ILE A 323 -8.38 9.12 -13.45
N SER A 324 -8.37 10.42 -13.69
CA SER A 324 -7.16 11.25 -13.51
C SER A 324 -6.72 11.31 -12.05
N VAL A 325 -5.40 11.33 -11.80
CA VAL A 325 -4.83 11.59 -10.46
C VAL A 325 -5.34 12.92 -9.88
N SER A 326 -5.65 13.90 -10.74
CA SER A 326 -6.16 15.21 -10.32
C SER A 326 -7.45 15.12 -9.48
N GLU A 327 -8.31 14.13 -9.76
CA GLU A 327 -9.56 13.86 -9.02
C GLU A 327 -9.33 13.45 -7.56
N TYR A 328 -8.12 12.99 -7.23
CA TYR A 328 -7.73 12.59 -5.87
C TYR A 328 -7.00 13.70 -5.11
N LEU A 329 -6.63 14.80 -5.77
CA LEU A 329 -5.90 15.89 -5.15
C LEU A 329 -6.83 16.71 -4.25
N VAL A 330 -6.28 17.27 -3.19
CA VAL A 330 -7.01 18.24 -2.36
C VAL A 330 -6.98 19.59 -3.05
N ASN A 331 -8.06 20.37 -2.92
CA ASN A 331 -8.08 21.72 -3.45
C ASN A 331 -6.95 22.54 -2.80
N SER A 332 -6.15 23.20 -3.63
CA SER A 332 -4.98 23.98 -3.21
C SER A 332 -5.32 25.14 -2.27
N ARG A 333 -6.60 25.53 -2.17
CA ARG A 333 -7.10 26.54 -1.23
C ARG A 333 -7.42 25.99 0.17
N CYS A 334 -7.38 24.68 0.41
CA CYS A 334 -7.76 24.09 1.69
C CYS A 334 -6.69 24.27 2.80
N VAL A 335 -7.14 24.28 4.06
CA VAL A 335 -6.36 24.50 5.30
C VAL A 335 -5.11 23.61 5.40
N HIS A 336 -5.16 22.39 4.86
CA HIS A 336 -4.03 21.48 4.82
C HIS A 336 -2.78 22.06 4.12
N MET A 337 -2.97 22.94 3.13
CA MET A 337 -1.85 23.63 2.48
C MET A 337 -1.14 24.61 3.41
N ALA A 338 -1.84 25.26 4.34
CA ALA A 338 -1.22 26.16 5.30
C ALA A 338 -0.33 25.40 6.30
N LYS A 339 -0.81 24.27 6.84
CA LYS A 339 -0.01 23.40 7.72
C LYS A 339 1.18 22.79 7.00
N PHE A 340 0.97 22.27 5.79
CA PHE A 340 2.06 21.77 4.94
C PHE A 340 3.10 22.86 4.66
N THR A 341 2.67 24.06 4.31
CA THR A 341 3.55 25.22 4.09
C THR A 341 4.31 25.58 5.37
N THR A 342 3.68 25.48 6.54
CA THR A 342 4.32 25.74 7.83
C THR A 342 5.40 24.71 8.15
N GLU A 343 5.11 23.41 8.03
CA GLU A 343 6.11 22.35 8.22
C GLU A 343 7.26 22.48 7.20
N TYR A 344 6.92 22.82 5.97
CA TYR A 344 7.88 23.08 4.92
C TYR A 344 8.81 24.24 5.25
N ASN A 345 8.26 25.35 5.73
CA ASN A 345 9.01 26.53 6.15
C ASN A 345 9.93 26.19 7.34
N LYS A 346 9.45 25.38 8.30
CA LYS A 346 10.30 24.86 9.39
C LYS A 346 11.47 24.03 8.85
N LYS A 347 11.23 23.13 7.89
CA LYS A 347 12.28 22.32 7.26
C LYS A 347 13.27 23.18 6.46
N LEU A 348 12.78 24.20 5.77
CA LEU A 348 13.61 25.17 5.06
C LEU A 348 14.50 25.95 6.04
N GLN A 349 13.96 26.42 7.15
CA GLN A 349 14.69 27.10 8.21
C GLN A 349 15.76 26.18 8.83
N GLN A 350 15.41 24.92 9.14
CA GLN A 350 16.38 23.92 9.64
C GLN A 350 17.52 23.68 8.65
N LEU A 351 17.22 23.57 7.34
CA LEU A 351 18.23 23.42 6.29
C LEU A 351 19.11 24.66 6.18
N GLN A 352 18.54 25.86 6.30
CA GLN A 352 19.30 27.11 6.31
C GLN A 352 20.23 27.18 7.53
N THR A 353 19.74 26.84 8.72
CA THR A 353 20.55 26.78 9.94
C THR A 353 21.70 25.78 9.83
N ARG A 354 21.45 24.55 9.34
CA ARG A 354 22.51 23.55 9.11
C ARG A 354 23.57 24.06 8.13
N ARG A 355 23.16 24.75 7.06
CA ARG A 355 24.08 25.34 6.09
C ARG A 355 24.87 26.50 6.68
N ALA A 356 24.25 27.36 7.49
CA ALA A 356 24.93 28.44 8.18
C ALA A 356 25.99 27.91 9.14
N ARG A 357 25.69 26.84 9.90
CA ARG A 357 26.66 26.15 10.76
C ARG A 357 27.84 25.59 9.97
N ARG A 358 27.58 24.87 8.87
CA ARG A 358 28.64 24.32 8.02
C ARG A 358 29.57 25.41 7.46
N ARG A 359 29.02 26.55 7.02
CA ARG A 359 29.83 27.68 6.54
C ARG A 359 30.65 28.33 7.63
N ARG A 360 30.17 28.34 8.88
CA ARG A 360 30.94 28.84 10.02
C ARG A 360 32.11 27.92 10.34
N ALA A 361 31.89 26.60 10.33
CA ALA A 361 32.96 25.61 10.49
C ALA A 361 34.02 25.74 9.38
N GLU A 362 33.60 25.77 8.10
CA GLU A 362 34.53 25.94 6.96
C GLU A 362 35.35 27.23 7.04
N ARG A 363 34.81 28.32 7.62
CA ARG A 363 35.56 29.57 7.85
C ARG A 363 36.52 29.49 9.02
N GLN A 364 36.15 28.79 10.08
CA GLN A 364 37.03 28.59 11.24
C GLN A 364 38.24 27.75 10.85
N ASP A 365 38.04 26.68 10.06
CA ASP A 365 39.13 25.83 9.56
C ASP A 365 40.10 26.66 8.70
N SER A 366 39.60 27.48 7.77
CA SER A 366 40.48 28.35 6.97
C SER A 366 41.20 29.43 7.79
N GLN A 367 40.59 29.95 8.85
CA GLN A 367 41.26 30.91 9.74
C GLN A 367 42.34 30.26 10.60
N VAL A 368 42.17 29.00 11.00
CA VAL A 368 43.19 28.25 11.73
C VAL A 368 44.38 27.93 10.81
N GLU A 369 44.14 27.51 9.57
CA GLU A 369 45.21 27.29 8.58
C GLU A 369 46.00 28.58 8.32
N GLU A 370 45.32 29.71 8.10
CA GLU A 370 45.98 31.00 7.84
C GLU A 370 46.74 31.52 9.07
N SER A 371 46.27 31.22 10.28
CA SER A 371 46.97 31.58 11.53
C SER A 371 48.20 30.69 11.80
N GLN A 372 48.19 29.43 11.35
CA GLN A 372 49.33 28.53 11.50
C GLN A 372 50.44 28.84 10.49
N ASP A 373 50.10 29.18 9.25
CA ASP A 373 51.10 29.59 8.24
C ASP A 373 51.78 30.93 8.58
N THR A 374 51.12 31.78 9.37
CA THR A 374 51.72 33.06 9.81
C THR A 374 52.68 32.90 11.00
N GLN A 375 52.70 31.75 11.69
CA GLN A 375 53.61 31.50 12.82
C GLN A 375 54.82 30.63 12.46
N SER A 376 54.93 30.14 11.22
CA SER A 376 56.08 29.39 10.73
C SER A 376 56.87 30.17 9.67
N GLN A 377 57.37 31.36 10.00
CA GLN A 377 58.56 31.90 9.32
C GLN A 377 59.76 31.93 10.28
N PRO A 378 60.82 31.16 9.98
CA PRO A 378 62.07 31.20 10.71
C PRO A 378 62.81 32.51 10.44
N GLN A 379 63.53 32.92 11.46
CA GLN A 379 64.29 34.14 11.64
C GLN A 379 65.56 34.25 10.76
N ASP A 380 65.56 33.71 9.54
CA ASP A 380 66.74 33.74 8.66
C ASP A 380 66.37 34.02 7.21
N ARG A 381 66.52 35.29 6.80
CA ARG A 381 67.26 35.67 5.58
C ARG A 381 67.36 37.18 5.43
N LEU A 382 68.56 37.63 5.74
CA LEU A 382 69.19 38.88 5.34
C LEU A 382 69.37 38.95 3.79
N VAL A 383 69.18 40.16 3.28
CA VAL A 383 69.64 40.75 2.00
C VAL A 383 68.98 40.26 0.69
N GLY A 384 68.33 41.20 0.00
CA GLY A 384 68.00 41.08 -1.43
C GLY A 384 66.84 41.96 -1.88
N GLU A 385 67.07 43.28 -1.97
CA GLU A 385 66.20 44.22 -2.68
C GLU A 385 65.89 43.72 -4.11
N PHE A 386 64.64 43.83 -4.57
CA PHE A 386 64.27 44.61 -5.77
C PHE A 386 62.79 44.42 -6.18
N ARG A 387 62.18 45.56 -6.55
CA ARG A 387 61.06 45.77 -7.51
C ARG A 387 59.59 45.61 -7.08
N ARG A 388 59.02 46.78 -6.79
CA ARG A 388 57.69 47.33 -7.14
C ARG A 388 56.97 46.64 -8.32
N GLN A 389 55.64 46.44 -8.21
CA GLN A 389 54.64 47.24 -8.96
C GLN A 389 53.16 46.83 -8.71
N SER A 390 52.31 47.86 -8.69
CA SER A 390 50.89 47.92 -9.05
C SER A 390 49.81 47.54 -8.01
N PHE A 391 49.31 48.59 -7.36
CA PHE A 391 47.94 48.74 -6.92
C PHE A 391 46.99 48.77 -8.14
N ALA A 392 45.91 47.98 -8.10
CA ALA A 392 44.69 48.30 -8.84
C ALA A 392 43.45 47.79 -8.08
N SER A 393 42.78 48.78 -7.49
CA SER A 393 41.43 48.77 -6.96
C SER A 393 40.42 48.00 -7.83
N SER A 394 39.62 47.15 -7.20
CA SER A 394 38.23 46.87 -7.62
C SER A 394 37.39 46.45 -6.42
N ARG A 395 36.83 47.45 -5.71
CA ARG A 395 35.66 47.29 -4.85
C ARG A 395 34.47 46.85 -5.71
N ALA A 396 34.20 45.56 -5.76
CA ALA A 396 32.90 45.04 -6.19
C ALA A 396 31.98 44.98 -4.96
N THR A 397 31.10 45.98 -4.88
CA THR A 397 30.00 46.07 -3.93
C THR A 397 29.15 44.80 -3.92
N SER A 398 28.83 44.40 -2.70
CA SER A 398 28.04 43.25 -2.30
C SER A 398 26.63 43.23 -2.91
N PHE A 399 26.42 42.34 -3.87
CA PHE A 399 25.11 41.72 -4.11
C PHE A 399 25.24 40.20 -3.97
N SER A 400 25.51 39.75 -2.74
CA SER A 400 25.44 38.32 -2.38
C SER A 400 24.00 37.87 -2.17
N HIS A 401 23.16 38.08 -3.19
CA HIS A 401 21.85 37.44 -3.28
C HIS A 401 22.02 35.92 -3.27
N LEU A 402 21.58 35.27 -2.20
CA LEU A 402 20.91 33.96 -2.15
C LEU A 402 21.26 32.96 -3.27
N SER A 403 22.55 32.74 -3.59
CA SER A 403 22.97 31.73 -4.57
C SER A 403 23.04 30.35 -3.91
N THR A 404 21.88 29.87 -3.44
CA THR A 404 21.70 28.61 -2.72
C THR A 404 21.64 27.38 -3.63
N CYS A 405 21.94 27.54 -4.93
CA CYS A 405 21.90 26.46 -5.92
C CYS A 405 23.26 26.06 -6.48
N SER A 406 24.36 26.78 -6.21
CA SER A 406 25.59 26.70 -7.02
C SER A 406 26.30 25.33 -7.00
N SER A 407 26.52 24.71 -5.83
CA SER A 407 27.32 23.48 -5.72
C SER A 407 26.69 22.27 -6.42
N GLY A 408 25.40 22.01 -6.20
CA GLY A 408 24.68 20.93 -6.91
C GLY A 408 24.48 21.21 -8.40
N THR A 409 24.41 22.49 -8.81
CA THR A 409 24.21 22.83 -10.23
C THR A 409 25.47 22.66 -11.09
N ARG A 410 26.67 22.69 -10.48
CA ARG A 410 27.92 22.38 -11.21
C ARG A 410 27.96 20.91 -11.61
N THR A 411 27.57 19.99 -10.72
CA THR A 411 27.50 18.55 -11.02
C THR A 411 26.45 18.24 -12.11
N LEU A 412 25.28 18.86 -12.03
CA LEU A 412 24.22 18.69 -13.04
C LEU A 412 24.61 19.16 -14.45
N LYS A 413 25.37 20.26 -14.53
CA LYS A 413 25.89 20.77 -15.81
C LYS A 413 27.03 19.91 -16.36
N ARG A 414 27.93 19.43 -15.48
CA ARG A 414 29.01 18.52 -15.87
C ARG A 414 28.49 17.23 -16.49
N GLU A 415 27.36 16.73 -15.98
CA GLU A 415 26.71 15.52 -16.50
C GLU A 415 25.82 15.77 -17.74
N LYS A 416 25.78 17.01 -18.27
CA LYS A 416 24.91 17.43 -19.40
C LYS A 416 23.41 17.12 -19.20
N ILE A 417 22.96 16.89 -17.97
CA ILE A 417 21.56 16.52 -17.65
C ILE A 417 20.62 17.73 -17.77
N VAL A 418 21.14 18.95 -17.54
CA VAL A 418 20.33 20.17 -17.44
C VAL A 418 20.94 21.28 -18.29
N THR A 419 20.14 21.80 -19.23
CA THR A 419 20.51 23.01 -19.98
C THR A 419 20.55 24.23 -19.07
N LYS A 420 21.32 25.26 -19.45
CA LYS A 420 21.35 26.54 -18.71
C LYS A 420 19.93 27.12 -18.55
N ASP A 421 19.10 26.96 -19.58
CA ASP A 421 17.73 27.44 -19.60
C ASP A 421 16.79 26.64 -18.71
N GLY A 422 16.89 25.31 -18.70
CA GLY A 422 16.11 24.47 -17.78
C GLY A 422 16.39 24.85 -16.31
N LEU A 423 17.65 25.13 -15.98
CA LEU A 423 18.01 25.61 -14.65
C LEU A 423 17.50 27.03 -14.36
N LYS A 424 17.50 27.92 -15.36
CA LYS A 424 16.93 29.28 -15.24
C LYS A 424 15.42 29.22 -14.99
N LYS A 425 14.68 28.41 -15.76
CA LYS A 425 13.24 28.15 -15.57
C LYS A 425 12.96 27.63 -14.16
N PHE A 426 13.68 26.59 -13.71
CA PHE A 426 13.53 26.06 -12.35
C PHE A 426 13.76 27.13 -11.28
N ARG A 427 14.82 27.93 -11.40
CA ARG A 427 15.12 29.01 -10.44
C ARG A 427 14.03 30.08 -10.41
N ARG A 428 13.45 30.42 -11.56
CA ARG A 428 12.32 31.36 -11.64
C ARG A 428 11.09 30.80 -10.92
N ALA A 429 10.70 29.56 -11.24
CA ALA A 429 9.57 28.89 -10.61
C ALA A 429 9.78 28.69 -9.10
N ALA A 430 11.00 28.37 -8.68
CA ALA A 430 11.34 28.23 -7.28
C ALA A 430 11.19 29.54 -6.50
N ARG A 431 11.05 30.72 -7.12
CA ARG A 431 10.76 31.96 -6.36
C ARG A 431 9.33 31.97 -5.82
N THR A 432 8.38 31.51 -6.63
CA THR A 432 6.94 31.54 -6.37
C THR A 432 6.38 30.21 -5.85
N ARG A 433 7.11 29.10 -6.03
CA ARG A 433 6.72 27.77 -5.55
C ARG A 433 7.61 27.34 -4.38
N PRO A 434 7.12 27.39 -3.12
CA PRO A 434 7.92 27.05 -1.95
C PRO A 434 8.60 25.71 -2.09
N TYR A 435 7.87 24.64 -2.49
CA TYR A 435 8.38 23.27 -2.56
C TYR A 435 9.68 23.11 -3.35
N LEU A 436 9.83 23.83 -4.47
CA LEU A 436 11.04 23.77 -5.29
C LEU A 436 12.29 24.35 -4.58
N LYS A 437 12.13 25.26 -3.60
CA LYS A 437 13.24 25.91 -2.88
C LYS A 437 14.02 24.93 -2.00
N CYS A 438 13.34 24.01 -1.33
CA CYS A 438 13.95 23.01 -0.42
C CYS A 438 14.30 21.70 -1.10
N MET A 439 13.92 21.47 -2.37
CA MET A 439 14.32 20.26 -3.08
C MET A 439 15.83 20.08 -3.00
N THR A 440 16.25 18.86 -2.70
CA THR A 440 17.67 18.51 -2.66
C THR A 440 18.24 18.53 -4.08
N ALA A 441 19.57 18.65 -4.20
CA ALA A 441 20.22 18.59 -5.52
C ALA A 441 19.92 17.26 -6.23
N ARG A 442 19.86 16.16 -5.46
CA ARG A 442 19.46 14.83 -5.92
C ARG A 442 18.06 14.84 -6.55
N LYS A 443 17.03 15.30 -5.81
CA LYS A 443 15.65 15.34 -6.31
C LYS A 443 15.51 16.20 -7.57
N ARG A 444 16.21 17.35 -7.63
CA ARG A 444 16.26 18.17 -8.85
C ARG A 444 16.88 17.40 -10.02
N ARG A 445 17.98 16.68 -9.79
CA ARG A 445 18.62 15.80 -10.78
C ARG A 445 17.62 14.81 -11.33
N THR A 446 16.87 14.14 -10.45
CA THR A 446 15.84 13.15 -10.80
C THR A 446 14.81 13.76 -11.75
N LEU A 447 14.24 14.92 -11.40
CA LEU A 447 13.25 15.60 -12.24
C LEU A 447 13.81 15.93 -13.63
N PHE A 448 15.02 16.47 -13.71
CA PHE A 448 15.61 16.81 -14.99
C PHE A 448 16.05 15.58 -15.80
N LYS A 449 16.49 14.49 -15.16
CA LYS A 449 16.77 13.21 -15.85
C LYS A 449 15.52 12.66 -16.51
N LEU A 450 14.37 12.82 -15.86
CA LEU A 450 13.06 12.37 -16.36
C LEU A 450 12.39 13.37 -17.31
N GLY A 451 13.10 14.39 -17.79
CA GLY A 451 12.56 15.30 -18.80
C GLY A 451 11.62 16.39 -18.26
N VAL A 452 11.48 16.56 -16.95
CA VAL A 452 10.67 17.66 -16.39
C VAL A 452 11.40 19.00 -16.63
N ARG A 453 10.92 19.79 -17.60
CA ARG A 453 11.53 21.08 -18.01
C ARG A 453 10.71 22.31 -17.61
N ASN A 454 9.39 22.17 -17.49
CA ASN A 454 8.46 23.25 -17.19
C ASN A 454 7.97 23.15 -15.74
N PHE A 455 7.72 24.30 -15.12
CA PHE A 455 7.37 24.44 -13.71
C PHE A 455 6.40 25.63 -13.54
N PRO A 456 5.07 25.41 -13.63
CA PRO A 456 4.37 24.13 -13.76
C PRO A 456 4.48 23.49 -15.14
N SER A 457 4.30 22.16 -15.21
CA SER A 457 4.01 21.47 -16.47
C SER A 457 2.55 21.66 -16.88
N GLU A 458 2.26 21.58 -18.18
CA GLU A 458 0.89 21.66 -18.72
C GLU A 458 0.05 20.43 -18.34
N THR A 459 0.68 19.25 -18.33
CA THR A 459 0.04 18.01 -17.93
C THR A 459 0.44 17.59 -16.52
N LEU A 460 -0.53 17.07 -15.77
CA LEU A 460 -0.29 16.45 -14.48
C LEU A 460 0.36 15.08 -14.69
N GLN A 461 1.59 14.96 -14.22
CA GLN A 461 2.34 13.71 -14.15
C GLN A 461 2.87 13.55 -12.73
N VAL A 462 3.04 12.29 -12.32
CA VAL A 462 3.57 11.92 -11.02
C VAL A 462 5.00 11.41 -11.20
N VAL A 463 5.90 11.90 -10.35
CA VAL A 463 7.30 11.45 -10.31
C VAL A 463 7.64 10.96 -8.91
N ASP A 464 8.03 9.69 -8.77
CA ASP A 464 8.65 9.24 -7.51
C ASP A 464 10.07 9.81 -7.42
N ILE A 465 10.28 10.76 -6.51
CA ILE A 465 11.56 11.41 -6.27
C ILE A 465 12.26 10.89 -4.99
N SER A 466 11.78 9.77 -4.42
CA SER A 466 12.38 9.15 -3.24
C SER A 466 13.61 8.31 -3.57
N GLN A 467 13.66 7.70 -4.76
CA GLN A 467 14.74 6.80 -5.17
C GLN A 467 15.18 7.05 -6.61
N ASP A 468 16.44 7.51 -6.81
CA ASP A 468 16.95 7.85 -8.17
C ASP A 468 16.87 6.70 -9.18
N LYS A 469 17.04 5.44 -8.75
CA LYS A 469 17.11 4.28 -9.65
C LYS A 469 15.74 3.79 -10.13
N PHE A 470 14.68 4.14 -9.42
CA PHE A 470 13.31 3.69 -9.69
C PHE A 470 12.37 4.88 -9.93
N ALA A 471 12.95 6.04 -10.23
CA ALA A 471 12.18 7.21 -10.55
C ALA A 471 11.63 7.05 -11.97
N HIS A 472 10.31 7.15 -12.10
CA HIS A 472 9.61 7.11 -13.37
C HIS A 472 8.67 8.32 -13.43
N LEU A 473 8.43 8.81 -14.66
CA LEU A 473 7.44 9.84 -14.95
C LEU A 473 6.21 9.13 -15.51
N THR A 474 5.08 9.21 -14.80
CA THR A 474 3.86 8.47 -15.13
C THR A 474 2.62 9.35 -14.99
N ASN A 475 1.54 9.02 -15.72
CA ASN A 475 0.25 9.70 -15.59
C ASN A 475 -0.60 9.17 -14.41
N HIS A 476 -0.17 8.06 -13.80
CA HIS A 476 -0.73 7.48 -12.59
C HIS A 476 0.26 7.59 -11.43
N SER A 477 -0.22 7.44 -10.20
CA SER A 477 0.66 7.33 -9.03
C SER A 477 1.35 5.97 -8.99
N PRO A 478 2.68 5.88 -8.80
CA PRO A 478 3.29 4.62 -8.39
C PRO A 478 2.81 4.23 -6.98
N CYS A 479 3.08 2.98 -6.58
CA CYS A 479 2.74 2.43 -5.28
C CYS A 479 3.03 3.42 -4.15
N VAL A 480 2.03 3.68 -3.30
CA VAL A 480 2.23 4.50 -2.09
C VAL A 480 3.10 3.73 -1.10
N THR A 481 4.12 4.39 -0.56
CA THR A 481 5.05 3.83 0.42
C THR A 481 5.26 4.84 1.54
N PRO A 482 5.49 4.41 2.79
CA PRO A 482 5.57 5.31 3.95
C PRO A 482 6.58 6.45 3.81
N LYS A 483 7.68 6.21 3.09
CA LYS A 483 8.78 7.18 2.88
C LYS A 483 8.83 7.73 1.45
N GLY A 484 7.92 7.31 0.58
CA GLY A 484 7.91 7.70 -0.82
C GLY A 484 7.44 9.15 -0.99
N GLU A 485 8.19 9.94 -1.75
CA GLU A 485 7.83 11.31 -2.10
C GLU A 485 7.45 11.35 -3.58
N ARG A 486 6.20 11.73 -3.86
CA ARG A 486 5.64 11.80 -5.21
C ARG A 486 5.48 13.25 -5.61
N TYR A 487 6.25 13.71 -6.58
CA TYR A 487 6.17 15.06 -7.12
C TYR A 487 5.10 15.16 -8.20
N LEU A 488 4.23 16.16 -8.10
CA LEU A 488 3.16 16.47 -9.05
C LEU A 488 3.63 17.61 -9.96
N THR A 489 3.79 17.34 -11.25
CA THR A 489 4.45 18.27 -12.20
C THR A 489 3.67 19.56 -12.43
N SER A 490 2.34 19.49 -12.58
CA SER A 490 1.46 20.66 -12.75
C SER A 490 1.36 21.47 -11.45
N GLU A 491 1.38 20.82 -10.29
CA GLU A 491 1.22 21.49 -8.99
C GLU A 491 2.53 22.04 -8.43
N CYS A 492 3.68 21.62 -8.97
CA CYS A 492 5.01 21.97 -8.47
C CYS A 492 5.23 21.68 -6.97
N ARG A 493 4.62 20.62 -6.45
CA ARG A 493 4.72 20.19 -5.04
C ARG A 493 4.74 18.67 -4.93
N CYS A 494 5.05 18.16 -3.74
CA CYS A 494 4.73 16.78 -3.42
C CYS A 494 3.22 16.57 -3.25
N MET A 495 2.78 15.38 -3.61
CA MET A 495 1.52 14.80 -3.16
C MET A 495 1.51 14.76 -1.64
N LEU A 496 0.39 15.17 -1.06
CA LEU A 496 0.18 15.20 0.37
C LEU A 496 -0.14 13.80 0.91
N PRO A 497 0.11 13.57 2.21
CA PRO A 497 -0.36 12.36 2.87
C PRO A 497 -1.87 12.14 2.70
N LEU A 498 -2.69 13.18 2.84
CA LEU A 498 -4.15 13.07 2.68
C LEU A 498 -4.55 12.65 1.24
N GLU A 499 -3.89 13.18 0.22
CA GLU A 499 -4.11 12.78 -1.17
C GLU A 499 -3.67 11.32 -1.40
N SER A 500 -2.60 10.90 -0.71
CA SER A 500 -2.15 9.50 -0.72
C SER A 500 -3.17 8.57 -0.04
N LEU A 501 -3.84 9.02 1.04
CA LEU A 501 -4.95 8.29 1.67
C LEU A 501 -6.15 8.17 0.74
N ARG A 502 -6.51 9.25 0.02
CA ARG A 502 -7.59 9.22 -0.99
C ARG A 502 -7.30 8.21 -2.10
N LEU A 503 -6.05 8.10 -2.55
CA LEU A 503 -5.63 7.07 -3.52
C LEU A 503 -5.73 5.63 -2.99
N GLN A 504 -5.77 5.43 -1.67
CA GLN A 504 -6.08 4.14 -1.06
C GLN A 504 -7.60 3.90 -0.90
N GLY A 505 -8.43 4.89 -1.26
CA GLY A 505 -9.87 4.89 -1.07
C GLY A 505 -10.32 5.35 0.32
N ALA A 506 -9.42 5.92 1.14
CA ALA A 506 -9.76 6.51 2.42
C ALA A 506 -10.12 7.99 2.24
N TRP A 507 -11.41 8.26 2.18
CA TRP A 507 -11.97 9.60 2.02
C TRP A 507 -12.46 10.13 3.36
N PHE A 508 -11.76 11.14 3.85
CA PHE A 508 -12.16 11.91 5.01
C PHE A 508 -12.75 13.23 4.51
N THR A 509 -13.88 13.62 5.08
CA THR A 509 -14.59 14.85 4.69
C THR A 509 -13.81 16.08 5.15
N GLU A 510 -14.08 17.26 4.59
CA GLU A 510 -13.40 18.50 5.04
C GLU A 510 -13.74 18.83 6.50
N ASP A 511 -14.89 18.36 6.98
CA ASP A 511 -15.30 18.44 8.39
C ASP A 511 -14.53 17.46 9.31
N ASP A 512 -13.75 16.52 8.75
CA ASP A 512 -12.85 15.65 9.51
C ASP A 512 -11.57 16.38 9.93
N THR A 513 -11.74 17.50 10.63
CA THR A 513 -10.71 18.24 11.38
C THR A 513 -9.84 17.33 12.25
N ARG A 514 -10.37 16.17 12.64
CA ARG A 514 -9.68 15.10 13.37
C ARG A 514 -8.38 14.66 12.70
N LEU A 515 -8.32 14.61 11.36
CA LEU A 515 -7.11 14.21 10.66
C LEU A 515 -5.97 15.20 10.83
N GLU A 516 -6.29 16.48 11.00
CA GLU A 516 -5.28 17.50 11.15
C GLU A 516 -4.52 17.43 12.47
N ASN A 517 -5.03 16.66 13.43
CA ASN A 517 -4.40 16.40 14.72
C ASN A 517 -3.31 15.34 14.62
N PHE A 518 -3.23 14.61 13.52
CA PHE A 518 -2.21 13.59 13.31
C PHE A 518 -0.98 14.15 12.58
N PRO A 519 0.25 13.71 12.97
CA PRO A 519 1.45 14.06 12.25
C PRO A 519 1.37 13.64 10.78
N GLN A 520 1.83 14.50 9.86
CA GLN A 520 1.87 14.18 8.43
C GLN A 520 2.69 12.92 8.13
N SER A 521 3.72 12.63 8.92
CA SER A 521 4.50 11.39 8.83
C SER A 521 3.68 10.14 9.17
N LEU A 522 2.77 10.22 10.15
CA LEU A 522 1.86 9.12 10.49
C LEU A 522 0.87 8.89 9.36
N LEU A 523 0.25 9.95 8.82
CA LEU A 523 -0.67 9.83 7.69
C LEU A 523 0.01 9.23 6.45
N ALA A 524 1.26 9.60 6.17
CA ALA A 524 2.04 9.02 5.08
C ALA A 524 2.34 7.53 5.32
N ASP A 525 2.68 7.16 6.56
CA ASP A 525 2.91 5.78 6.94
C ASP A 525 1.62 4.94 6.86
N LEU A 526 0.49 5.48 7.31
CA LEU A 526 -0.82 4.86 7.15
C LEU A 526 -1.16 4.65 5.67
N ALA A 527 -1.00 5.66 4.82
CA ALA A 527 -1.26 5.54 3.38
C ALA A 527 -0.36 4.49 2.69
N GLY A 528 0.90 4.40 3.10
CA GLY A 528 1.86 3.45 2.52
C GLY A 528 1.68 2.00 2.95
N ASN A 529 1.02 1.77 4.10
CA ASN A 529 0.75 0.43 4.62
C ASN A 529 -0.73 0.02 4.51
N ALA A 530 -1.63 0.95 4.19
CA ALA A 530 -3.06 0.67 4.07
C ALA A 530 -3.36 -0.30 2.93
N PHE A 531 -4.51 -0.95 2.99
CA PHE A 531 -5.11 -1.63 1.84
C PHE A 531 -5.49 -0.64 0.74
N GLU A 532 -5.86 -1.12 -0.44
CA GLU A 532 -6.59 -0.29 -1.40
C GLU A 532 -8.06 -0.71 -1.42
N ALA A 533 -8.97 0.25 -1.28
CA ALA A 533 -10.39 0.01 -1.05
C ALA A 533 -11.08 -0.74 -2.20
N SER A 534 -10.74 -0.44 -3.45
CA SER A 534 -11.39 -1.02 -4.63
C SER A 534 -11.01 -2.49 -4.82
N CYS A 535 -9.72 -2.80 -4.70
CA CYS A 535 -9.22 -4.18 -4.69
C CYS A 535 -9.79 -4.98 -3.50
N PHE A 536 -9.85 -4.39 -2.30
CA PHE A 536 -10.48 -5.05 -1.16
C PHE A 536 -11.97 -5.30 -1.40
N ALA A 537 -12.70 -4.30 -1.91
CA ALA A 537 -14.13 -4.42 -2.22
C ALA A 537 -14.38 -5.54 -3.23
N ALA A 538 -13.57 -5.64 -4.29
CA ALA A 538 -13.69 -6.70 -5.30
C ALA A 538 -13.40 -8.09 -4.71
N THR A 539 -12.34 -8.19 -3.89
CA THR A 539 -11.99 -9.44 -3.19
C THR A 539 -13.13 -9.87 -2.26
N PHE A 540 -13.62 -8.95 -1.43
CA PHE A 540 -14.73 -9.17 -0.52
C PHE A 540 -16.00 -9.62 -1.28
N TRP A 541 -16.34 -8.92 -2.37
CA TRP A 541 -17.52 -9.20 -3.16
C TRP A 541 -17.43 -10.56 -3.87
N ALA A 542 -16.29 -10.89 -4.47
CA ALA A 542 -16.07 -12.21 -5.08
C ALA A 542 -16.18 -13.35 -4.06
N THR A 543 -15.61 -13.15 -2.87
CA THR A 543 -15.72 -14.13 -1.77
C THR A 543 -17.17 -14.28 -1.29
N MET A 544 -17.90 -13.18 -1.15
CA MET A 544 -19.31 -13.19 -0.73
C MET A 544 -20.21 -13.98 -1.69
N VAL A 545 -20.10 -13.68 -3.00
CA VAL A 545 -20.87 -14.39 -4.04
C VAL A 545 -20.55 -15.88 -4.03
N CYS A 546 -19.26 -16.22 -4.00
CA CYS A 546 -18.83 -17.62 -3.97
C CYS A 546 -19.35 -18.33 -2.71
N TYR A 547 -19.20 -17.71 -1.54
CA TYR A 547 -19.67 -18.28 -0.28
C TYR A 547 -21.19 -18.50 -0.28
N GLY A 548 -21.96 -17.53 -0.78
CA GLY A 548 -23.42 -17.65 -0.93
C GLY A 548 -23.81 -18.82 -1.84
N ARG A 549 -23.15 -18.96 -3.01
CA ARG A 549 -23.35 -20.09 -3.93
C ARG A 549 -23.07 -21.45 -3.26
N LEU A 550 -21.91 -21.59 -2.62
CA LEU A 550 -21.52 -22.85 -1.96
C LEU A 550 -22.51 -23.24 -0.86
N ARG A 551 -23.04 -22.25 -0.14
CA ARG A 551 -24.04 -22.48 0.90
C ARG A 551 -25.37 -22.97 0.33
N ALA A 552 -25.88 -22.32 -0.72
CA ALA A 552 -27.11 -22.75 -1.36
C ALA A 552 -27.02 -24.19 -1.91
N LEU A 553 -25.84 -24.59 -2.41
CA LEU A 553 -25.56 -25.97 -2.81
C LEU A 553 -25.62 -26.94 -1.62
N ASN A 554 -25.03 -26.57 -0.48
CA ASN A 554 -25.03 -27.38 0.73
C ASN A 554 -26.45 -27.59 1.27
N GLU A 555 -27.25 -26.54 1.32
CA GLU A 555 -28.65 -26.61 1.76
C GLU A 555 -29.52 -27.46 0.83
N SER A 556 -29.31 -27.33 -0.49
CA SER A 556 -29.98 -28.16 -1.49
C SER A 556 -29.64 -29.65 -1.31
N SER A 557 -28.39 -29.97 -0.98
CA SER A 557 -27.94 -31.33 -0.71
C SER A 557 -28.57 -31.91 0.57
N ARG A 558 -28.65 -31.10 1.65
CA ARG A 558 -29.22 -31.52 2.95
C ARG A 558 -30.73 -31.72 2.92
N ALA A 559 -31.45 -30.98 2.08
CA ALA A 559 -32.92 -31.05 2.04
C ALA A 559 -33.48 -32.38 1.47
N GLY A 560 -32.62 -33.36 1.11
CA GLY A 560 -33.05 -34.62 0.52
C GLY A 560 -33.75 -34.47 -0.82
N ARG A 561 -33.86 -33.24 -1.33
CA ARG A 561 -34.16 -32.93 -2.73
C ARG A 561 -32.95 -33.42 -3.49
N GLY A 562 -32.98 -34.70 -3.89
CA GLY A 562 -31.90 -35.34 -4.66
C GLY A 562 -31.36 -34.33 -5.67
N PRO A 563 -30.02 -34.21 -5.77
CA PRO A 563 -29.33 -33.00 -6.24
C PRO A 563 -30.13 -32.44 -7.39
N ARG A 564 -30.75 -31.26 -7.22
CA ARG A 564 -31.55 -30.59 -8.26
C ARG A 564 -30.70 -30.59 -9.52
N ARG A 565 -30.93 -31.59 -10.37
CA ARG A 565 -29.96 -32.22 -11.30
C ARG A 565 -28.83 -31.26 -11.60
N ALA A 566 -27.79 -31.23 -10.74
CA ALA A 566 -26.92 -30.08 -10.49
C ALA A 566 -27.03 -29.09 -11.63
N LEU A 567 -28.04 -28.18 -11.57
CA LEU A 567 -28.55 -27.38 -12.70
C LEU A 567 -27.39 -27.25 -13.65
N GLU A 568 -27.36 -28.03 -14.76
CA GLU A 568 -26.14 -28.18 -15.59
C GLU A 568 -25.52 -26.80 -15.60
N VAL A 569 -24.41 -26.59 -14.86
CA VAL A 569 -23.97 -25.23 -14.50
C VAL A 569 -23.60 -24.64 -15.84
N PRO A 570 -24.49 -23.93 -16.57
CA PRO A 570 -24.69 -24.21 -18.00
C PRO A 570 -23.34 -24.28 -18.63
N ALA A 571 -22.84 -25.50 -18.88
CA ALA A 571 -21.42 -25.85 -18.78
C ALA A 571 -20.51 -24.68 -19.14
N LEU A 572 -20.10 -23.83 -18.16
CA LEU A 572 -19.37 -22.58 -18.45
C LEU A 572 -19.90 -22.00 -19.76
N ARG A 573 -21.13 -21.45 -19.84
CA ARG A 573 -21.59 -20.77 -21.05
C ARG A 573 -20.44 -19.85 -21.36
N ARG A 574 -19.64 -20.20 -22.39
CA ARG A 574 -18.68 -19.30 -22.97
C ARG A 574 -19.52 -18.07 -23.11
N TYR A 575 -19.15 -17.01 -22.41
CA TYR A 575 -19.90 -15.79 -22.41
C TYR A 575 -20.07 -15.45 -23.89
N ASN A 576 -21.20 -15.83 -24.48
CA ASN A 576 -21.64 -15.40 -25.78
C ASN A 576 -22.06 -13.98 -25.45
N THR A 577 -21.04 -13.14 -25.36
CA THR A 577 -21.18 -11.73 -25.66
C THR A 577 -22.02 -11.70 -26.93
N PRO A 578 -23.19 -11.03 -26.91
CA PRO A 578 -23.99 -10.94 -28.10
C PRO A 578 -23.07 -10.46 -29.23
N GLU A 579 -23.00 -11.22 -30.32
CA GLU A 579 -22.47 -10.73 -31.59
C GLU A 579 -23.33 -9.52 -31.95
N PHE A 580 -22.90 -8.34 -31.49
CA PHE A 580 -23.46 -7.10 -31.94
C PHE A 580 -22.83 -6.82 -33.30
N ASP A 581 -23.68 -6.98 -34.30
CA ASP A 581 -23.45 -6.79 -35.72
C ASP A 581 -22.55 -5.57 -35.97
N SER A 582 -21.29 -5.83 -36.34
CA SER A 582 -20.25 -4.84 -36.57
C SER A 582 -20.33 -4.29 -38.00
N GLN A 583 -21.49 -3.80 -38.40
CA GLN A 583 -21.67 -3.04 -39.64
C GLN A 583 -22.05 -1.58 -39.34
N VAL A 584 -21.09 -0.83 -38.81
CA VAL A 584 -20.92 0.58 -39.14
C VAL A 584 -19.42 0.82 -39.31
N LEU A 585 -18.97 0.71 -40.56
CA LEU A 585 -17.69 1.24 -41.04
C LEU A 585 -17.65 2.75 -40.76
N LEU A 586 -16.67 3.18 -39.98
CA LEU A 586 -16.09 4.51 -40.11
C LEU A 586 -14.62 4.29 -40.42
N ASP A 587 -14.32 4.38 -41.71
CA ASP A 587 -12.97 4.60 -42.22
C ASP A 587 -12.46 5.93 -41.64
N PHE A 588 -11.40 5.86 -40.84
CA PHE A 588 -10.51 7.00 -40.66
C PHE A 588 -9.20 6.62 -41.36
N ASP A 589 -9.08 7.18 -42.55
CA ASP A 589 -7.90 7.14 -43.40
C ASP A 589 -6.83 8.05 -42.75
N ASP A 590 -5.76 7.44 -42.26
CA ASP A 590 -4.55 8.14 -41.81
C ASP A 590 -3.72 8.51 -43.04
N SER A 591 -4.05 9.63 -43.68
CA SER A 591 -3.13 10.29 -44.62
C SER A 591 -3.24 11.81 -44.52
N GLU A 592 -2.09 12.45 -44.79
CA GLU A 592 -1.83 13.89 -44.85
C GLU A 592 -1.30 14.54 -43.56
N ASP A 593 0.03 14.54 -43.45
CA ASP A 593 0.81 15.74 -43.10
C ASP A 593 2.24 15.57 -43.67
N GLU A 594 2.34 15.69 -45.00
CA GLU A 594 3.57 16.09 -45.68
C GLU A 594 3.42 17.53 -46.19
N GLU A 595 4.50 18.29 -46.04
CA GLU A 595 4.82 19.55 -46.69
C GLU A 595 4.05 20.83 -46.30
N THR A 596 4.80 21.75 -45.68
CA THR A 596 4.95 23.09 -46.27
C THR A 596 6.26 23.74 -45.80
N HIS A 597 7.23 23.74 -46.71
CA HIS A 597 8.28 24.75 -46.76
C HIS A 597 7.78 25.93 -47.58
N ALA A 598 7.77 27.12 -46.99
CA ALA A 598 7.98 28.42 -47.64
C ALA A 598 8.51 29.41 -46.59
#